data_AF-A0A1Y2IIN9-F1
#
_entry.id   AF-A0A1Y2IIN9-F1
#
_cell.length_a   1.000
_cell.length_b   1.000
_cell.length_c   1.000
_cell.angle_alpha   90.00
_cell.angle_beta   90.00
_cell.angle_gamma   90.00
#
_symmetry.space_group_name_H-M   'P 1'
#
loop_
_entity.id
_entity.type
_entity.pdbx_description
1 polymer ?
#
loop_
_entity_poly.entity_id
_entity_poly.type
_entity_poly.pdbx_seq_one_letter_code
_entity_poly.pdbx_strand_id
1 'polypeptide(L)'
;MKARGVVGVLKTIGPLVEHPARTVTPVQSPALPNTCSLSRTIPPNLSFPPPSSFLTNMGGGARYPYPKEVWSPAGGWWTRPSNWKTNTAIAFAGILAVAYGVFTVSADKERRLVQPIRPIPSMKWTKEYKEQKESA
;
A
#
# COMPACT_ATOMS: atom_id res chain seq x y z
N MET A 1 27.18 -10.58 38.99
CA MET A 1 27.24 -9.11 38.87
C MET A 1 28.40 -8.72 37.95
N LYS A 2 28.14 -8.30 36.70
CA LYS A 2 29.03 -7.37 36.00
C LYS A 2 28.28 -6.75 34.81
N ALA A 3 27.92 -5.49 34.98
CA ALA A 3 27.37 -4.64 33.94
C ALA A 3 28.41 -4.36 32.84
N ARG A 4 27.96 -4.37 31.59
CA ARG A 4 28.58 -3.73 30.42
C ARG A 4 27.39 -3.06 29.73
N GLY A 5 27.22 -1.75 29.69
CA GLY A 5 28.21 -0.71 29.43
C GLY A 5 27.74 -0.03 28.14
N VAL A 6 26.73 0.84 28.28
CA VAL A 6 26.17 1.69 27.21
C VAL A 6 27.21 2.75 26.86
N VAL A 7 27.78 2.70 25.67
CA VAL A 7 28.66 3.75 25.13
C VAL A 7 28.43 3.88 23.62
N GLY A 8 28.04 5.07 23.17
CA GLY A 8 28.42 5.54 21.83
C GLY A 8 27.32 5.84 20.81
N VAL A 9 26.26 6.59 21.18
CA VAL A 9 25.47 7.36 20.19
C VAL A 9 25.78 8.83 20.40
N LEU A 10 26.92 9.29 19.88
CA LEU A 10 27.14 10.68 19.49
C LEU A 10 28.48 10.79 18.76
N LYS A 11 28.46 10.79 17.43
CA LYS A 11 29.59 11.31 16.67
C LYS A 11 29.15 11.88 15.32
N THR A 12 29.30 13.20 15.24
CA THR A 12 29.67 14.00 14.06
C THR A 12 28.57 14.45 13.11
N ILE A 13 28.06 15.63 13.43
CA ILE A 13 27.72 16.68 12.46
C ILE A 13 28.99 17.01 11.65
N GLY A 14 28.93 16.87 10.32
CA GLY A 14 29.98 17.23 9.36
C GLY A 14 29.34 17.74 8.06
N PRO A 15 30.03 18.60 7.29
CA PRO A 15 29.48 19.89 6.86
C PRO A 15 28.68 19.87 5.55
N LEU A 16 27.76 20.84 5.44
CA LEU A 16 27.06 21.26 4.23
C LEU A 16 28.07 21.59 3.13
N VAL A 17 28.19 20.69 2.15
CA VAL A 17 28.78 20.99 0.84
C VAL A 17 27.69 21.65 0.00
N GLU A 18 27.78 22.96 -0.14
CA GLU A 18 27.01 23.71 -1.14
C GLU A 18 27.43 23.25 -2.54
N HIS A 19 26.47 22.76 -3.32
CA HIS A 19 26.65 22.52 -4.75
C HIS A 19 26.27 23.79 -5.54
N PRO A 20 27.11 24.27 -6.48
CA PRO A 20 26.78 25.43 -7.29
C PRO A 20 25.60 25.14 -8.21
N ALA A 21 24.68 26.10 -8.28
CA ALA A 21 23.48 26.10 -9.11
C ALA A 21 23.79 25.70 -10.56
N ARG A 22 23.27 24.54 -10.99
CA ARG A 22 23.22 24.20 -12.42
C ARG A 22 22.08 24.98 -13.06
N THR A 23 22.46 26.01 -13.81
CA THR A 23 21.66 26.67 -14.83
C THR A 23 21.02 25.63 -15.75
N VAL A 24 19.70 25.47 -15.64
CA VAL A 24 18.90 24.69 -16.61
C VAL A 24 18.58 25.63 -17.77
N THR A 25 19.17 25.36 -18.93
CA THR A 25 18.70 25.93 -20.18
C THR A 25 17.35 25.30 -20.54
N PRO A 26 16.34 26.05 -21.02
CA PRO A 26 15.11 25.45 -21.52
C PRO A 26 15.43 24.73 -22.85
N VAL A 27 15.35 23.40 -22.85
CA VAL A 27 15.34 22.60 -24.08
C VAL A 27 14.00 22.83 -24.78
N GLN A 28 14.11 23.41 -25.97
CA GLN A 28 13.03 23.74 -26.89
C GLN A 28 12.20 22.50 -27.26
N SER A 29 10.89 22.58 -27.07
CA SER A 29 9.93 21.54 -27.46
C SER A 29 9.68 21.60 -28.97
N PRO A 30 10.00 20.55 -29.77
CA PRO A 30 9.60 20.53 -31.17
C PRO A 30 8.11 20.20 -31.29
N ALA A 31 7.43 21.04 -32.07
CA ALA A 31 6.01 21.03 -32.38
C ALA A 31 5.46 19.64 -32.77
N LEU A 32 4.26 19.36 -32.30
CA LEU A 32 3.38 18.31 -32.81
C LEU A 32 3.13 18.54 -34.31
N PRO A 33 3.34 17.56 -35.19
CA PRO A 33 2.75 17.60 -36.52
C PRO A 33 1.26 17.32 -36.41
N ASN A 34 0.49 18.41 -36.41
CA ASN A 34 -0.93 18.41 -36.72
C ASN A 34 -1.11 18.00 -38.19
N THR A 35 -1.35 16.72 -38.46
CA THR A 35 -2.00 16.28 -39.69
C THR A 35 -2.91 15.08 -39.42
N CYS A 36 -4.12 15.38 -38.95
CA CYS A 36 -5.27 14.51 -39.18
C CYS A 36 -5.54 14.47 -40.70
N SER A 37 -4.88 13.57 -41.43
CA SER A 37 -5.28 13.22 -42.79
C SER A 37 -6.18 11.99 -42.72
N LEU A 38 -7.49 12.25 -42.62
CA LEU A 38 -8.56 11.27 -42.75
C LEU A 38 -8.62 10.78 -44.21
N SER A 39 -7.76 9.84 -44.58
CA SER A 39 -7.96 9.06 -45.82
C SER A 39 -8.56 7.71 -45.47
N ARG A 40 -9.88 7.72 -45.38
CA ARG A 40 -10.74 6.53 -45.40
C ARG A 40 -10.62 5.90 -46.80
N THR A 41 -9.72 4.94 -46.95
CA THR A 41 -9.80 3.93 -48.02
C THR A 41 -10.00 2.58 -47.34
N ILE A 42 -11.22 2.06 -47.41
CA ILE A 42 -11.62 0.77 -46.85
C ILE A 42 -11.28 -0.30 -47.90
N PRO A 43 -10.32 -1.21 -47.68
CA PRO A 43 -10.20 -2.40 -48.52
C PRO A 43 -11.30 -3.42 -48.12
N PRO A 44 -12.19 -3.84 -49.03
CA PRO A 44 -13.23 -4.81 -48.72
C PRO A 44 -12.70 -6.25 -48.87
N ASN A 45 -11.63 -6.61 -48.16
CA ASN A 45 -11.26 -8.01 -47.98
C ASN A 45 -10.15 -8.16 -46.94
N LEU A 46 -10.51 -8.39 -45.68
CA LEU A 46 -9.64 -9.12 -44.77
C LEU A 46 -10.48 -9.78 -43.69
N SER A 47 -10.52 -11.11 -43.77
CA SER A 47 -10.99 -12.06 -42.78
C SER A 47 -10.71 -11.59 -41.35
N PHE A 48 -11.77 -11.46 -40.57
CA PHE A 48 -11.74 -11.17 -39.14
C PHE A 48 -11.09 -12.36 -38.41
N PRO A 49 -9.91 -12.24 -37.78
CA PRO A 49 -9.42 -13.32 -36.92
C PRO A 49 -10.27 -13.38 -35.64
N PRO A 50 -10.68 -14.59 -35.18
CA PRO A 50 -11.45 -14.72 -33.96
C PRO A 50 -10.63 -14.28 -32.73
N PRO A 51 -11.30 -13.69 -31.71
CA PRO A 51 -10.65 -13.21 -30.50
C PRO A 51 -10.29 -14.36 -29.55
N SER A 52 -9.29 -15.16 -29.89
CA SER A 52 -8.82 -16.27 -29.03
C SER A 52 -7.57 -15.93 -28.22
N SER A 53 -7.19 -14.66 -28.10
CA SER A 53 -5.92 -14.24 -27.47
C SER A 53 -6.10 -13.45 -26.16
N PHE A 54 -7.31 -13.35 -25.61
CA PHE A 54 -7.62 -12.53 -24.42
C PHE A 54 -7.09 -13.05 -23.08
N LEU A 55 -6.05 -13.89 -23.06
CA LEU A 55 -5.34 -14.29 -21.83
C LEU A 55 -3.82 -14.08 -21.92
N THR A 56 -3.35 -13.17 -22.78
CA THR A 56 -1.97 -12.70 -22.73
C THR A 56 -1.86 -11.48 -21.81
N ASN A 57 -1.53 -11.74 -20.55
CA ASN A 57 -0.77 -10.88 -19.63
C ASN A 57 -0.93 -9.35 -19.84
N MET A 58 -2.01 -8.77 -19.31
CA MET A 58 -2.14 -7.32 -19.17
C MET A 58 -1.33 -6.86 -17.95
N GLY A 59 -0.25 -6.10 -18.14
CA GLY A 59 0.25 -5.22 -17.09
C GLY A 59 1.76 -5.11 -16.96
N GLY A 60 2.38 -4.47 -17.95
CA GLY A 60 3.78 -4.07 -17.87
C GLY A 60 4.17 -3.20 -19.05
N GLY A 61 3.60 -1.99 -19.14
CA GLY A 61 3.99 -1.02 -20.17
C GLY A 61 5.49 -0.69 -20.12
N ALA A 62 6.00 -0.16 -21.23
CA ALA A 62 7.42 0.20 -21.39
C ALA A 62 7.89 1.09 -20.22
N ARG A 63 9.05 0.73 -19.62
CA ARG A 63 9.65 1.49 -18.53
C ARG A 63 10.61 2.56 -19.08
N TYR A 64 10.26 3.82 -18.91
CA TYR A 64 11.09 5.00 -19.16
C TYR A 64 12.15 5.22 -18.06
N PRO A 65 13.30 5.84 -18.37
CA PRO A 65 14.30 6.18 -17.36
C PRO A 65 13.73 7.16 -16.33
N TYR A 66 13.99 6.91 -15.06
CA TYR A 66 13.55 7.75 -13.94
C TYR A 66 14.69 7.96 -12.94
N PRO A 67 14.71 9.09 -12.21
CA PRO A 67 15.67 9.31 -11.13
C PRO A 67 15.39 8.34 -9.97
N LYS A 68 16.44 7.64 -9.51
CA LYS A 68 16.38 6.57 -8.50
C LYS A 68 16.68 7.09 -7.09
N GLU A 69 17.15 8.33 -7.02
CA GLU A 69 17.54 9.04 -5.81
C GLU A 69 16.33 9.70 -5.11
N VAL A 70 15.18 9.77 -5.79
CA VAL A 70 13.98 10.40 -5.24
C VAL A 70 13.21 9.40 -4.39
N TRP A 71 13.11 9.69 -3.09
CA TRP A 71 12.33 8.89 -2.14
C TRP A 71 10.94 9.50 -1.93
N SER A 72 9.90 8.68 -2.01
CA SER A 72 8.51 9.03 -1.69
C SER A 72 7.93 7.98 -0.74
N PRO A 73 7.18 8.38 0.31
CA PRO A 73 6.63 7.44 1.29
C PRO A 73 5.60 6.47 0.69
N ALA A 74 4.92 6.86 -0.39
CA ALA A 74 3.91 6.04 -1.07
C ALA A 74 4.50 5.06 -2.11
N GLY A 75 5.81 5.14 -2.36
CA GLY A 75 6.48 4.47 -3.48
C GLY A 75 6.81 5.42 -4.63
N GLY A 76 7.74 4.99 -5.48
CA GLY A 76 8.20 5.71 -6.68
C GLY A 76 7.69 5.07 -7.97
N TRP A 77 8.49 5.16 -9.01
CA TRP A 77 8.11 4.74 -10.36
C TRP A 77 8.26 3.20 -10.54
N TRP A 78 7.16 2.51 -10.86
CA TRP A 78 7.04 1.03 -10.98
C TRP A 78 7.64 0.24 -9.81
N THR A 79 7.27 0.60 -8.58
CA THR A 79 7.75 -0.10 -7.39
C THR A 79 7.25 -1.53 -7.31
N ARG A 80 8.19 -2.48 -7.39
CA ARG A 80 7.96 -3.89 -7.03
C ARG A 80 9.04 -4.34 -6.04
N PRO A 81 8.93 -3.98 -4.75
CA PRO A 81 9.90 -4.42 -3.75
C PRO A 81 9.92 -5.94 -3.69
N SER A 82 11.12 -6.53 -3.68
CA SER A 82 11.27 -8.00 -3.67
C SER A 82 10.56 -8.65 -2.46
N ASN A 83 10.54 -7.93 -1.33
CA ASN A 83 10.02 -8.41 -0.05
C ASN A 83 8.60 -7.91 0.28
N TRP A 84 7.77 -7.59 -0.72
CA TRP A 84 6.41 -7.07 -0.49
C TRP A 84 5.55 -8.01 0.39
N LYS A 85 5.73 -9.33 0.25
CA LYS A 85 4.98 -10.34 1.02
C LYS A 85 5.23 -10.20 2.52
N THR A 86 6.50 -10.13 2.91
CA THR A 86 6.89 -10.03 4.32
C THR A 86 6.49 -8.69 4.91
N ASN A 87 6.67 -7.59 4.17
CA ASN A 87 6.31 -6.26 4.65
C ASN A 87 4.80 -6.14 4.92
N THR A 88 3.96 -6.66 4.02
CA THR A 88 2.51 -6.70 4.21
C THR A 88 2.11 -7.66 5.33
N ALA A 89 2.80 -8.79 5.49
CA ALA A 89 2.54 -9.72 6.59
C ALA A 89 2.80 -9.07 7.96
N ILE A 90 3.89 -8.30 8.11
CA ILE A 90 4.20 -7.57 9.34
C ILE A 90 3.16 -6.47 9.60
N ALA A 91 2.81 -5.69 8.57
CA ALA A 91 1.79 -4.65 8.70
C ALA A 91 0.43 -5.25 9.12
N PHE A 92 0.03 -6.35 8.49
CA PHE A 92 -1.21 -7.04 8.81
C PHE A 92 -1.20 -7.63 10.23
N ALA A 93 -0.09 -8.24 10.64
CA ALA A 93 0.07 -8.74 12.01
C ALA A 93 -0.04 -7.60 13.04
N GLY A 94 0.56 -6.44 12.76
CA GLY A 94 0.43 -5.25 13.62
C GLY A 94 -1.01 -4.76 13.72
N ILE A 95 -1.73 -4.67 12.59
CA ILE A 95 -3.15 -4.28 12.57
C ILE A 95 -3.99 -5.25 13.38
N LEU A 96 -3.80 -6.56 13.20
CA LEU A 96 -4.54 -7.58 13.95
C LEU A 96 -4.25 -7.53 15.45
N ALA A 97 -3.00 -7.33 15.86
CA ALA A 97 -2.64 -7.22 17.27
C ALA A 97 -3.34 -6.03 17.93
N VAL A 98 -3.33 -4.86 17.27
CA VAL A 98 -4.02 -3.66 17.78
C VAL A 98 -5.53 -3.86 17.78
N ALA A 99 -6.11 -4.36 16.68
CA ALA A 99 -7.54 -4.61 16.58
C ALA A 99 -8.02 -5.60 17.65
N TYR A 100 -7.26 -6.66 17.93
CA TYR A 100 -7.57 -7.61 18.99
C TYR A 100 -7.51 -6.97 20.38
N GLY A 101 -6.48 -6.17 20.67
CA GLY A 101 -6.38 -5.47 21.95
C GLY A 101 -7.51 -4.46 22.16
N VAL A 102 -7.89 -3.72 21.12
CA VAL A 102 -9.05 -2.81 21.18
C VAL A 102 -10.35 -3.61 21.35
N PHE A 103 -10.49 -4.74 20.65
CA PHE A 103 -11.67 -5.60 20.74
C PHE A 103 -11.86 -6.19 22.14
N THR A 104 -10.80 -6.69 22.80
CA THR A 104 -10.90 -7.22 24.16
C THR A 104 -11.31 -6.13 25.15
N VAL A 105 -10.69 -4.95 25.07
CA VAL A 105 -11.04 -3.80 25.92
C VAL A 105 -12.47 -3.31 25.66
N SER A 106 -12.90 -3.33 24.40
CA SER A 106 -14.26 -2.94 24.00
C SER A 106 -15.30 -3.92 24.55
N ALA A 107 -15.07 -5.22 24.38
CA ALA A 107 -15.96 -6.27 24.91
C ALA A 107 -16.03 -6.23 26.43
N ASP A 108 -14.94 -5.82 27.08
CA ASP A 108 -14.84 -5.71 28.54
C ASP A 108 -15.62 -4.55 29.14
N LYS A 109 -15.81 -3.47 28.37
CA LYS A 109 -16.53 -2.26 28.76
C LYS A 109 -18.00 -2.28 28.36
N GLU A 110 -18.41 -3.19 27.50
CA GLU A 110 -19.80 -3.34 27.10
C GLU A 110 -20.66 -3.75 28.32
N ARG A 111 -21.68 -2.94 28.63
CA ARG A 111 -22.67 -3.21 29.68
C ARG A 111 -24.08 -3.08 29.10
N ARG A 112 -24.94 -4.07 29.32
CA ARG A 112 -26.36 -4.03 28.98
C ARG A 112 -27.19 -4.11 30.25
N LEU A 113 -28.02 -3.09 30.44
CA LEU A 113 -28.96 -3.04 31.56
C LEU A 113 -30.17 -3.95 31.33
N VAL A 114 -30.52 -4.21 30.06
CA VAL A 114 -31.70 -4.98 29.67
C VAL A 114 -31.28 -6.09 28.73
N GLN A 115 -31.82 -7.29 28.99
CA GLN A 115 -31.55 -8.46 28.16
C GLN A 115 -32.31 -8.40 26.82
N PRO A 116 -31.68 -8.83 25.71
CA PRO A 116 -32.29 -8.83 24.40
C PRO A 116 -33.33 -9.94 24.28
N ILE A 117 -34.45 -9.64 23.61
CA ILE A 117 -35.56 -10.58 23.39
C ILE A 117 -35.23 -11.68 22.36
N ARG A 118 -34.17 -11.48 21.57
CA ARG A 118 -33.78 -12.31 20.43
C ARG A 118 -32.27 -12.56 20.46
N PRO A 119 -31.79 -13.71 19.94
CA PRO A 119 -30.36 -14.01 19.93
C PRO A 119 -29.62 -13.07 18.96
N ILE A 120 -28.61 -12.37 19.47
CA ILE A 120 -27.77 -11.44 18.72
C ILE A 120 -26.32 -11.94 18.79
N PRO A 121 -25.53 -11.88 17.70
CA PRO A 121 -24.17 -12.42 17.69
C PRO A 121 -23.25 -11.81 18.75
N SER A 122 -23.50 -10.58 19.18
CA SER A 122 -22.72 -9.92 20.23
C SER A 122 -22.77 -10.62 21.59
N MET A 123 -23.83 -11.40 21.85
CA MET A 123 -23.95 -12.19 23.08
C MET A 123 -22.79 -13.19 23.26
N LYS A 124 -22.11 -13.60 22.18
CA LYS A 124 -21.01 -14.59 22.24
C LYS A 124 -19.77 -14.07 22.98
N TRP A 125 -19.54 -12.76 22.99
CA TRP A 125 -18.31 -12.18 23.54
C TRP A 125 -18.54 -11.24 24.72
N THR A 126 -19.75 -10.73 24.94
CA THR A 126 -20.07 -9.90 26.11
C THR A 126 -19.95 -10.68 27.42
N LYS A 127 -19.44 -10.04 28.48
CA LYS A 127 -19.21 -10.63 29.82
C LYS A 127 -20.47 -11.18 30.49
N GLU A 128 -21.56 -10.42 30.43
CA GLU A 128 -22.82 -10.74 31.12
C GLU A 128 -23.36 -12.13 30.77
N TYR A 129 -23.26 -12.56 29.51
CA TYR A 129 -23.72 -13.88 29.08
C TYR A 129 -22.72 -15.00 29.40
N LYS A 130 -21.43 -14.70 29.51
CA LYS A 130 -20.42 -15.68 29.93
C LYS A 130 -20.62 -16.03 31.40
N GLU A 131 -20.75 -15.02 32.25
CA GLU A 131 -21.00 -15.20 33.69
C GLU A 131 -22.31 -15.95 33.95
N GLN A 132 -23.40 -15.58 33.26
CA GLN A 132 -24.69 -16.29 33.37
C GLN A 132 -24.59 -17.77 32.96
N LYS A 133 -23.82 -18.09 31.92
CA LYS A 133 -23.60 -19.47 31.46
C LYS A 133 -22.78 -20.29 32.46
N GLU A 134 -21.84 -19.68 33.18
CA GLU A 134 -21.01 -20.35 34.19
C GLU A 134 -21.77 -20.58 35.51
N SER A 135 -22.73 -19.71 35.84
CA SER A 135 -23.56 -19.82 37.05
C SER A 135 -24.78 -20.75 36.95
N ALA A 136 -25.12 -21.20 35.73
CA ALA A 136 -26.28 -22.05 35.44
C ALA A 136 -25.88 -23.53 35.38
#